data_AF-A0A5D0RS87-F1
#
_entry.id   AF-A0A5D0RS87-F1
#
_cell.length_a   1.000
_cell.length_b   1.000
_cell.length_c   1.000
_cell.angle_alpha   90.00
_cell.angle_beta   90.00
_cell.angle_gamma   90.00
#
_symmetry.space_group_name_H-M   'P 1'
#
loop_
_entity.id
_entity.type
_entity.pdbx_description
1 polymer ?
#
loop_
_entity_poly.entity_id
_entity_poly.type
_entity_poly.pdbx_seq_one_letter_code
_entity_poly.pdbx_strand_id
1 'polypeptide(L)'
;MGLKAKRQLSPDEVFEIEKRFNGKKWTVINRSSAGLIITKKTMLPRKWIFKNLKKDEKFLVAFYGENKSNGLTIKEFTDQKRAEDELIATLVEKSLDDEDSEFFSKLSESKGRFHSFSEIRYKQIVESNNDLVDCLKKLFETEKALDEIGKEIGIEPVKIDSYAILAFKHFYIPYRDIPENIRKRLARITLAGPEIDNFLRQQFETILKDKPVSSVKNSVNTIVESLEKFLVYLEKTYPSMVINPEPFRIAILKYLKDELPEGSRVIDVIDEALDRNKLSTKTLAIIHPVIFKEFLRELHILLKETLKDQLWIVQKKKKVLMPKRNAGELYNYMAVLAKPQIDIEKNAAIKTEKEDIKILSEGLEFQKMFKNDIIPYNNLSMEEELVELSSIAFTPSSNKNPSGFRWKIQKEDKDESQRRSKNFKVPVYKLLHIKIYNNEVLLLESLVENADQEVRNRIHKIERLINKWVSIKNRLDGMMGNKPVEKETTKPVHIGEQSADDLYEKVSPMVSEVIKEKEPSKSKEKKATTDVPVTKKKRQSDEDRIMNHFYGVIENLSKEEKEAVYEILSLEPEKLHSLDNISIDKLQLMSLAAKLSFEQKPLIEIVNKGGYQIVWGRKFPEALHKRIKSELNE
;
A
#
# COMPACT_ATOMS: atom_id res chain seq x y z
N MET A 1 14.86 7.71 -62.47
CA MET A 1 15.76 6.77 -61.78
C MET A 1 16.22 5.75 -62.81
N GLY A 2 17.52 5.61 -63.02
CA GLY A 2 18.06 4.67 -64.00
C GLY A 2 17.86 3.25 -63.48
N LEU A 3 17.05 2.45 -64.18
CA LEU A 3 16.98 1.00 -64.01
C LEU A 3 18.41 0.46 -64.15
N LYS A 4 19.01 -0.02 -63.05
CA LYS A 4 20.23 -0.81 -63.15
C LYS A 4 19.93 -2.01 -64.06
N ALA A 5 20.81 -2.26 -65.02
CA ALA A 5 20.63 -3.35 -65.97
C ALA A 5 20.57 -4.69 -65.22
N LYS A 6 19.47 -5.43 -65.41
CA LYS A 6 19.28 -6.78 -64.85
C LYS A 6 20.51 -7.64 -65.14
N ARG A 7 21.01 -8.39 -64.14
CA ARG A 7 22.19 -9.26 -64.34
C ARG A 7 21.94 -10.19 -65.52
N GLN A 8 22.82 -10.14 -66.51
CA GLN A 8 22.85 -11.12 -67.59
C GLN A 8 23.63 -12.35 -67.12
N LEU A 9 23.10 -13.53 -67.42
CA LEU A 9 23.81 -14.79 -67.22
C LEU A 9 24.98 -14.87 -68.19
N SER A 10 26.13 -15.28 -67.69
CA SER A 10 27.30 -15.59 -68.53
C SER A 10 27.05 -16.84 -69.37
N PRO A 11 27.80 -17.04 -70.47
CA PRO A 11 27.69 -18.23 -71.31
C PRO A 11 27.85 -19.55 -70.53
N ASP A 12 28.77 -19.59 -69.57
CA ASP A 12 29.03 -20.78 -68.75
C ASP A 12 27.86 -21.11 -67.82
N GLU A 13 27.23 -20.08 -67.23
CA GLU A 13 26.04 -20.24 -66.40
C GLU A 13 24.85 -20.74 -67.23
N VAL A 14 24.68 -20.23 -68.46
CA VAL A 14 23.66 -20.70 -69.42
C VAL A 14 23.89 -22.17 -69.77
N PHE A 15 25.13 -22.55 -70.05
CA PHE A 15 25.49 -23.93 -70.40
C PHE A 15 25.15 -24.92 -69.27
N GLU A 16 25.47 -24.57 -68.01
CA GLU A 16 25.12 -25.40 -66.87
C GLU A 16 23.61 -25.54 -66.65
N ILE A 17 22.84 -24.45 -66.82
CA ILE A 17 21.37 -24.52 -66.76
C ILE A 17 20.81 -25.41 -67.88
N GLU A 18 21.31 -25.28 -69.11
CA GLU A 18 20.88 -26.09 -70.24
C GLU A 18 21.17 -27.58 -70.05
N LYS A 19 22.35 -27.92 -69.49
CA LYS A 19 22.72 -29.28 -69.14
C LYS A 19 21.72 -29.91 -68.17
N ARG A 20 21.29 -29.19 -67.13
CA ARG A 20 20.30 -29.67 -66.14
C ARG A 20 18.89 -29.87 -66.72
N PHE A 21 18.58 -29.21 -67.83
CA PHE A 21 17.34 -29.40 -68.60
C PHE A 21 17.50 -30.31 -69.83
N ASN A 22 18.63 -30.98 -70.00
CA ASN A 22 18.95 -31.85 -71.14
C ASN A 22 18.80 -31.13 -72.50
N GLY A 23 19.31 -29.89 -72.60
CA GLY A 23 19.26 -29.09 -73.83
C GLY A 23 17.88 -28.55 -74.19
N LYS A 24 16.87 -28.70 -73.31
CA LYS A 24 15.52 -28.19 -73.55
C LYS A 24 15.45 -26.69 -73.22
N LYS A 25 14.66 -25.94 -74.00
CA LYS A 25 14.42 -24.51 -73.75
C LYS A 25 13.87 -24.27 -72.35
N TRP A 26 14.38 -23.26 -71.67
CA TRP A 26 14.03 -22.86 -70.31
C TRP A 26 13.64 -21.39 -70.27
N THR A 27 13.03 -20.97 -69.15
CA THR A 27 12.66 -19.58 -68.87
C THR A 27 12.85 -19.29 -67.40
N VAL A 28 13.33 -18.09 -67.08
CA VAL A 28 13.36 -17.58 -65.72
C VAL A 28 11.95 -17.17 -65.31
N ILE A 29 11.45 -17.75 -64.22
CA ILE A 29 10.14 -17.42 -63.65
C ILE A 29 10.27 -16.20 -62.74
N ASN A 30 11.28 -16.22 -61.87
CA ASN A 30 11.48 -15.18 -60.87
C ASN A 30 12.97 -14.92 -60.62
N ARG A 31 13.31 -13.72 -60.17
CA ARG A 31 14.68 -13.25 -59.92
C ARG A 31 14.74 -12.54 -58.58
N SER A 32 15.88 -12.62 -57.90
CA SER A 32 16.23 -11.91 -56.69
C SER A 32 17.74 -11.61 -56.70
N SER A 33 18.19 -10.76 -55.78
CA SER A 33 19.62 -10.52 -55.55
C SER A 33 20.40 -11.77 -55.12
N ALA A 34 19.72 -12.78 -54.57
CA ALA A 34 20.31 -14.06 -54.17
C ALA A 34 20.39 -15.09 -55.32
N GLY A 35 19.59 -14.95 -56.38
CA GLY A 35 19.51 -15.95 -57.42
C GLY A 35 18.26 -15.94 -58.29
N LEU A 36 18.08 -17.02 -59.04
CA LEU A 36 17.05 -17.18 -60.07
C LEU A 36 16.22 -18.43 -59.84
N ILE A 37 14.93 -18.34 -60.10
CA ILE A 37 14.03 -19.51 -60.23
C ILE A 37 13.79 -19.74 -61.71
N ILE A 38 14.14 -20.93 -62.18
CA ILE A 38 14.12 -21.30 -63.59
C ILE A 38 13.22 -22.52 -63.76
N THR A 39 12.36 -22.49 -64.77
CA THR A 39 11.61 -23.68 -65.19
C THR A 39 11.85 -23.96 -66.66
N LYS A 40 11.48 -25.17 -67.06
CA LYS A 40 11.45 -25.55 -68.45
C LYS A 40 10.36 -24.78 -69.19
N LYS A 41 10.69 -24.23 -70.36
CA LYS A 41 9.71 -23.54 -71.21
C LYS A 41 8.69 -24.56 -71.72
N THR A 42 7.47 -24.50 -71.21
CA THR A 42 6.35 -25.29 -71.72
C THR A 42 5.93 -24.72 -73.07
N MET A 43 6.41 -25.32 -74.16
CA MET A 43 5.78 -25.14 -75.47
C MET A 43 4.49 -25.96 -75.49
N LEU A 44 3.38 -25.37 -75.05
CA LEU A 44 2.06 -25.93 -75.31
C LEU A 44 1.36 -25.11 -76.41
N PRO A 45 0.97 -25.72 -77.53
CA PRO A 45 0.08 -25.11 -78.51
C PRO A 45 -1.26 -24.81 -77.82
N ARG A 46 -1.87 -23.66 -78.15
CA ARG A 46 -3.12 -23.12 -77.54
C ARG A 46 -4.37 -24.01 -77.56
N LYS A 47 -4.30 -25.28 -77.96
CA LYS A 47 -5.42 -26.22 -77.93
C LYS A 47 -4.91 -27.64 -77.73
N TRP A 48 -4.93 -28.17 -76.50
CA TRP A 48 -5.23 -29.60 -76.29
C TRP A 48 -5.56 -29.94 -74.84
N ILE A 49 -6.66 -30.67 -74.70
CA ILE A 49 -7.33 -31.10 -73.47
C ILE A 49 -6.64 -32.36 -72.99
N PHE A 50 -5.76 -32.28 -71.99
CA PHE A 50 -5.44 -33.42 -71.11
C PHE A 50 -5.23 -32.90 -69.69
N LYS A 51 -6.24 -33.12 -68.85
CA LYS A 51 -6.32 -32.60 -67.48
C LYS A 51 -5.56 -33.42 -66.45
N ASN A 52 -4.81 -34.48 -66.83
CA ASN A 52 -4.26 -35.46 -65.89
C ASN A 52 -2.82 -35.95 -66.15
N LEU A 53 -1.99 -35.19 -66.88
CA LEU A 53 -0.53 -35.40 -66.88
C LEU A 53 0.13 -34.22 -66.17
N LYS A 54 0.08 -34.19 -64.83
CA LYS A 54 1.08 -33.46 -64.03
C LYS A 54 2.42 -34.13 -64.29
N LYS A 55 3.07 -33.79 -65.41
CA LYS A 55 4.51 -33.99 -65.53
C LYS A 55 5.12 -33.19 -64.38
N ASP A 56 5.97 -33.83 -63.58
CA ASP A 56 6.75 -33.17 -62.54
C ASP A 56 7.44 -31.95 -63.16
N GLU A 57 6.88 -30.76 -62.90
CA GLU A 57 7.49 -29.52 -63.35
C GLU A 57 8.79 -29.37 -62.56
N LYS A 58 9.90 -29.45 -63.28
CA LYS A 58 11.24 -29.32 -62.72
C LYS A 58 11.57 -27.83 -62.58
N PHE A 59 11.77 -27.39 -61.35
CA PHE A 59 12.24 -26.05 -61.01
C PHE A 59 13.72 -26.14 -60.62
N LEU A 60 14.51 -25.21 -61.12
CA LEU A 60 15.90 -25.03 -60.72
C LEU A 60 16.01 -23.72 -59.95
N VAL A 61 16.64 -23.75 -58.78
CA VAL A 61 17.06 -22.54 -58.07
C VAL A 61 18.55 -22.39 -58.28
N ALA A 62 18.91 -21.27 -58.90
CA ALA A 62 20.23 -20.93 -59.34
C ALA A 62 20.75 -19.81 -58.42
N PHE A 63 21.59 -20.16 -57.44
CA PHE A 63 22.14 -19.21 -56.47
C PHE A 63 23.38 -18.51 -57.00
N TYR A 64 23.43 -17.19 -56.78
CA TYR A 64 24.60 -16.39 -57.09
C TYR A 64 25.66 -16.54 -55.99
N GLY A 65 26.89 -16.89 -56.38
CA GLY A 65 28.04 -16.94 -55.47
C GLY A 65 28.36 -15.55 -54.88
N GLU A 66 29.06 -15.53 -53.74
CA GLU A 66 29.45 -14.29 -53.03
C GLU A 66 30.36 -13.36 -53.85
N ASN A 67 31.11 -13.92 -54.82
CA ASN A 67 31.93 -13.16 -55.77
C ASN A 67 31.49 -13.50 -57.19
N LYS A 68 31.58 -12.52 -58.11
CA LYS A 68 31.29 -12.70 -59.55
C LYS A 68 32.12 -13.82 -60.21
N SER A 69 33.18 -14.29 -59.56
CA SER A 69 34.06 -15.38 -59.98
C SER A 69 33.68 -16.75 -59.41
N ASN A 70 32.81 -16.81 -58.38
CA ASN A 70 32.33 -18.08 -57.83
C ASN A 70 31.09 -18.48 -58.62
N GLY A 71 31.20 -19.61 -59.32
CA GLY A 71 30.16 -20.13 -60.20
C GLY A 71 28.79 -20.33 -59.54
N LEU A 72 27.82 -20.69 -60.37
CA LEU A 72 26.42 -20.80 -60.00
C LEU A 72 26.15 -22.12 -59.26
N THR A 73 25.57 -22.06 -58.06
CA THR A 73 25.11 -23.28 -57.36
C THR A 73 23.67 -23.55 -57.76
N ILE A 74 23.39 -24.72 -58.34
CA ILE A 74 22.05 -25.08 -58.85
C ILE A 74 21.46 -26.24 -58.04
N LYS A 75 20.33 -25.97 -57.37
CA LYS A 75 19.49 -26.97 -56.71
C LYS A 75 18.23 -27.26 -57.53
N GLU A 76 17.74 -28.49 -57.45
CA GLU A 76 16.58 -28.95 -58.23
C GLU A 76 15.40 -29.24 -57.30
N PHE A 77 14.21 -28.82 -57.73
CA PHE A 77 12.97 -28.96 -57.00
C PHE A 77 11.85 -29.43 -57.94
N THR A 78 10.87 -30.13 -57.39
CA THR A 78 9.65 -30.56 -58.10
C THR A 78 8.42 -29.72 -57.74
N ASP A 79 8.59 -28.76 -56.84
CA ASP A 79 7.55 -27.84 -56.35
C ASP A 79 8.08 -26.40 -56.38
N GLN A 80 7.35 -25.51 -57.04
CA GLN A 80 7.67 -24.08 -57.12
C GLN A 80 7.70 -23.47 -55.72
N LYS A 81 6.78 -23.84 -54.83
CA LYS A 81 6.72 -23.25 -53.48
C LYS A 81 8.01 -23.52 -52.70
N ARG A 82 8.51 -24.76 -52.74
CA ARG A 82 9.80 -25.13 -52.13
C ARG A 82 10.99 -24.42 -52.76
N ALA A 83 10.98 -24.25 -54.08
CA ALA A 83 12.02 -23.50 -54.79
C ALA A 83 12.04 -22.02 -54.36
N GLU A 84 10.85 -21.42 -54.20
CA GLU A 84 10.68 -20.07 -53.67
C GLU A 84 11.15 -19.96 -52.21
N ASP A 85 10.78 -20.90 -51.34
CA ASP A 85 11.18 -20.91 -49.93
C ASP A 85 12.70 -21.04 -49.75
N GLU A 86 13.36 -21.87 -50.56
CA GLU A 86 14.82 -22.02 -50.54
C GLU A 86 15.53 -20.72 -50.96
N LEU A 87 15.01 -20.04 -51.98
CA LEU A 87 15.58 -18.77 -52.43
C LEU A 87 15.36 -17.66 -51.39
N ILE A 88 14.16 -17.60 -50.78
CA ILE A 88 13.87 -16.70 -49.65
C ILE A 88 14.85 -16.95 -48.49
N ALA A 89 15.08 -18.21 -48.12
CA ALA A 89 16.00 -18.57 -47.04
C ALA A 89 17.43 -18.07 -47.30
N THR A 90 17.91 -18.19 -48.55
CA THR A 90 19.24 -17.69 -48.93
C THR A 90 19.27 -16.16 -49.00
N LEU A 91 18.16 -15.54 -49.40
CA LEU A 91 18.03 -14.08 -49.48
C LEU A 91 18.11 -13.42 -48.10
N VAL A 92 17.74 -14.11 -47.01
CA VAL A 92 17.79 -13.56 -45.65
C VAL A 92 19.20 -13.06 -45.30
N GLU A 93 20.23 -13.76 -45.77
CA GLU A 93 21.64 -13.47 -45.48
C GLU A 93 22.29 -12.48 -46.47
N LYS A 94 21.62 -12.11 -47.55
CA LYS A 94 22.15 -11.26 -48.63
C LYS A 94 21.68 -9.81 -48.52
N SER A 95 22.45 -8.85 -49.00
CA SER A 95 22.02 -7.45 -49.14
C SER A 95 20.88 -7.33 -50.16
N LEU A 96 19.83 -6.60 -49.79
CA LEU A 96 18.67 -6.40 -50.65
C LEU A 96 18.96 -5.38 -51.78
N ASP A 97 18.38 -5.61 -52.95
CA ASP A 97 18.43 -4.69 -54.09
C ASP A 97 17.09 -4.59 -54.85
N ASP A 98 17.07 -3.78 -55.93
CA ASP A 98 15.89 -3.50 -56.74
C ASP A 98 15.28 -4.78 -57.38
N GLU A 99 16.04 -5.87 -57.58
CA GLU A 99 15.51 -7.12 -58.11
C GLU A 99 14.60 -7.83 -57.09
N ASP A 100 14.75 -7.55 -55.80
CA ASP A 100 14.00 -8.20 -54.72
C ASP A 100 12.54 -7.72 -54.64
N SER A 101 12.22 -6.49 -55.04
CA SER A 101 10.83 -6.05 -55.18
C SER A 101 10.09 -6.83 -56.26
N GLU A 102 10.73 -7.00 -57.43
CA GLU A 102 10.17 -7.82 -58.50
C GLU A 102 10.03 -9.28 -58.04
N PHE A 103 10.97 -9.78 -57.24
CA PHE A 103 10.89 -11.10 -56.61
C PHE A 103 9.61 -11.28 -55.79
N PHE A 104 9.43 -10.46 -54.75
CA PHE A 104 8.33 -10.59 -53.80
C PHE A 104 6.95 -10.34 -54.44
N SER A 105 6.86 -9.47 -55.45
CA SER A 105 5.61 -9.21 -56.17
C SER A 105 5.07 -10.41 -56.95
N LYS A 106 5.95 -11.34 -57.35
CA LYS A 106 5.62 -12.51 -58.17
C LYS A 106 5.44 -13.80 -57.37
N LEU A 107 5.68 -13.77 -56.05
CA LEU A 107 5.52 -14.93 -55.19
C LEU A 107 4.06 -15.33 -55.03
N SER A 108 3.82 -16.64 -54.93
CA SER A 108 2.58 -17.13 -54.33
C SER A 108 2.50 -16.68 -52.86
N GLU A 109 1.34 -16.18 -52.41
CA GLU A 109 1.14 -15.66 -51.04
C GLU A 109 2.15 -14.55 -50.64
N SER A 110 2.43 -13.63 -51.57
CA SER A 110 3.42 -12.54 -51.44
C SER A 110 3.42 -11.85 -50.08
N LYS A 111 2.24 -11.50 -49.54
CA LYS A 111 2.11 -10.86 -48.22
C LYS A 111 2.65 -11.73 -47.08
N GLY A 112 2.19 -12.98 -46.99
CA GLY A 112 2.59 -13.88 -45.91
C GLY A 112 4.07 -14.20 -45.95
N ARG A 113 4.62 -14.37 -47.17
CA ARG A 113 6.06 -14.65 -47.36
C ARG A 113 6.95 -13.45 -47.13
N PHE A 114 6.54 -12.25 -47.56
CA PHE A 114 7.27 -11.02 -47.28
C PHE A 114 7.29 -10.69 -45.77
N HIS A 115 6.16 -10.93 -45.09
CA HIS A 115 6.10 -10.82 -43.62
C HIS A 115 7.03 -11.81 -42.94
N SER A 116 6.93 -13.10 -43.28
CA SER A 116 7.81 -14.14 -42.72
C SER A 116 9.29 -13.85 -42.98
N PHE A 117 9.63 -13.39 -44.18
CA PHE A 117 10.98 -12.96 -44.52
C PHE A 117 11.47 -11.81 -43.64
N SER A 118 10.64 -10.78 -43.46
CA SER A 118 10.95 -9.63 -42.60
C SER A 118 11.22 -10.07 -41.16
N GLU A 119 10.37 -10.95 -40.60
CA GLU A 119 10.52 -11.49 -39.24
C GLU A 119 11.81 -12.28 -39.07
N ILE A 120 12.09 -13.23 -39.97
CA ILE A 120 13.30 -14.05 -39.90
C ILE A 120 14.54 -13.17 -39.97
N ARG A 121 14.53 -12.16 -40.84
CA ARG A 121 15.67 -11.26 -41.02
C ARG A 121 15.92 -10.39 -39.79
N TYR A 122 14.87 -9.79 -39.20
CA TYR A 122 15.02 -9.05 -37.95
C TYR A 122 15.49 -9.93 -36.80
N LYS A 123 14.93 -11.15 -36.69
CA LYS A 123 15.34 -12.12 -35.66
C LYS A 123 16.81 -12.49 -35.80
N GLN A 124 17.28 -12.80 -37.01
CA GLN A 124 18.69 -13.08 -37.25
C GLN A 124 19.59 -11.90 -36.89
N ILE A 125 19.19 -10.66 -37.18
CA ILE A 125 19.95 -9.48 -36.75
C ILE A 125 20.06 -9.44 -35.23
N VAL A 126 18.97 -9.65 -34.49
CA VAL A 126 19.01 -9.65 -33.02
C VAL A 126 19.89 -10.79 -32.48
N GLU A 127 19.86 -11.97 -33.09
CA GLU A 127 20.59 -13.16 -32.63
C GLU A 127 22.08 -13.17 -33.02
N SER A 128 22.46 -12.52 -34.11
CA SER A 128 23.83 -12.54 -34.66
C SER A 128 24.73 -11.39 -34.20
N ASN A 129 24.16 -10.35 -33.58
CA ASN A 129 24.92 -9.18 -33.16
C ASN A 129 25.33 -9.29 -31.68
N ASN A 130 26.55 -8.83 -31.38
CA ASN A 130 27.11 -8.78 -30.01
C ASN A 130 27.06 -7.36 -29.41
N ASP A 131 26.57 -6.38 -30.17
CA ASP A 131 26.56 -4.95 -29.82
C ASP A 131 25.19 -4.35 -30.11
N LEU A 132 24.54 -3.71 -29.11
CA LEU A 132 23.21 -3.13 -29.30
C LEU A 132 23.20 -2.01 -30.35
N VAL A 133 24.22 -1.15 -30.39
CA VAL A 133 24.22 0.01 -31.29
C VAL A 133 24.33 -0.48 -32.73
N ASP A 134 25.20 -1.46 -32.98
CA ASP A 134 25.30 -2.10 -34.29
C ASP A 134 24.02 -2.89 -34.64
N CYS A 135 23.46 -3.62 -33.68
CA CYS A 135 22.19 -4.33 -33.85
C CYS A 135 21.06 -3.38 -34.25
N LEU A 136 20.85 -2.29 -33.50
CA LEU A 136 19.81 -1.29 -33.79
C LEU A 136 20.06 -0.59 -35.12
N LYS A 137 21.32 -0.29 -35.44
CA LYS A 137 21.68 0.29 -36.74
C LYS A 137 21.28 -0.64 -37.88
N LYS A 138 21.68 -1.92 -37.84
CA LYS A 138 21.32 -2.93 -38.84
C LYS A 138 19.82 -3.16 -38.93
N LEU A 139 19.12 -3.17 -37.80
CA LEU A 139 17.66 -3.25 -37.73
C LEU A 139 17.02 -2.09 -38.49
N PHE A 140 17.39 -0.85 -38.20
CA PHE A 140 16.79 0.34 -38.85
C PHE A 140 17.19 0.50 -40.32
N GLU A 141 18.41 0.11 -40.69
CA GLU A 141 18.82 0.03 -42.11
C GLU A 141 18.01 -1.02 -42.87
N THR A 142 17.77 -2.18 -42.25
CA THR A 142 16.96 -3.26 -42.83
C THR A 142 15.48 -2.86 -42.91
N GLU A 143 14.93 -2.19 -41.90
CA GLU A 143 13.57 -1.64 -41.95
C GLU A 143 13.39 -0.73 -43.15
N LYS A 144 14.33 0.19 -43.37
CA LYS A 144 14.26 1.12 -44.49
C LYS A 144 14.27 0.40 -45.84
N ALA A 145 15.13 -0.61 -46.00
CA ALA A 145 15.19 -1.40 -47.23
C ALA A 145 13.89 -2.20 -47.45
N LEU A 146 13.32 -2.80 -46.40
CA LEU A 146 12.06 -3.52 -46.47
C LEU A 146 10.87 -2.58 -46.72
N ASP A 147 10.87 -1.36 -46.17
CA ASP A 147 9.86 -0.35 -46.46
C ASP A 147 9.88 0.10 -47.93
N GLU A 148 11.08 0.23 -48.52
CA GLU A 148 11.24 0.56 -49.94
C GLU A 148 10.66 -0.56 -50.82
N ILE A 149 11.03 -1.81 -50.58
CA ILE A 149 10.46 -2.98 -51.27
C ILE A 149 8.94 -3.06 -51.05
N GLY A 150 8.50 -2.89 -49.81
CA GLY A 150 7.11 -2.96 -49.40
C GLY A 150 6.23 -1.95 -50.11
N LYS A 151 6.72 -0.72 -50.31
CA LYS A 151 6.03 0.33 -51.08
C LYS A 151 5.88 -0.05 -52.55
N GLU A 152 6.90 -0.65 -53.16
CA GLU A 152 6.85 -1.06 -54.56
C GLU A 152 5.86 -2.20 -54.81
N ILE A 153 5.73 -3.13 -53.86
CA ILE A 153 4.82 -4.28 -53.98
C ILE A 153 3.43 -4.03 -53.34
N GLY A 154 3.22 -2.90 -52.67
CA GLY A 154 1.98 -2.55 -51.99
C GLY A 154 1.71 -3.33 -50.69
N ILE A 155 2.76 -3.77 -49.99
CA ILE A 155 2.69 -4.58 -48.78
C ILE A 155 3.61 -3.98 -47.71
N GLU A 156 3.06 -3.57 -46.57
CA GLU A 156 3.88 -3.08 -45.45
C GLU A 156 4.67 -4.23 -44.80
N PRO A 157 5.96 -4.05 -44.45
CA PRO A 157 6.71 -5.06 -43.72
C PRO A 157 6.21 -5.20 -42.28
N VAL A 158 6.73 -6.22 -41.58
CA VAL A 158 6.46 -6.37 -40.15
C VAL A 158 7.07 -5.20 -39.38
N LYS A 159 6.33 -4.68 -38.39
CA LYS A 159 6.81 -3.59 -37.53
C LYS A 159 8.05 -4.02 -36.75
N ILE A 160 9.08 -3.19 -36.75
CA ILE A 160 10.35 -3.50 -36.10
C ILE A 160 10.32 -3.36 -34.57
N ASP A 161 9.30 -2.70 -34.03
CA ASP A 161 9.21 -2.28 -32.62
C ASP A 161 9.51 -3.42 -31.63
N SER A 162 8.91 -4.60 -31.83
CA SER A 162 9.14 -5.77 -30.97
C SER A 162 10.58 -6.28 -31.04
N TYR A 163 11.21 -6.25 -32.22
CA TYR A 163 12.60 -6.68 -32.42
C TYR A 163 13.60 -5.67 -31.85
N ALA A 164 13.29 -4.37 -31.94
CA ALA A 164 14.06 -3.33 -31.28
C ALA A 164 14.03 -3.50 -29.75
N ILE A 165 12.88 -3.88 -29.16
CA ILE A 165 12.75 -4.20 -27.74
C ILE A 165 13.52 -5.48 -27.38
N LEU A 166 13.38 -6.54 -28.19
CA LEU A 166 14.10 -7.81 -27.99
C LEU A 166 15.63 -7.63 -27.98
N ALA A 167 16.16 -6.67 -28.75
CA ALA A 167 17.58 -6.37 -28.75
C ALA A 167 18.10 -6.02 -27.34
N PHE A 168 17.33 -5.31 -26.52
CA PHE A 168 17.76 -4.94 -25.15
C PHE A 168 17.96 -6.13 -24.21
N LYS A 169 17.39 -7.31 -24.53
CA LYS A 169 17.53 -8.51 -23.71
C LYS A 169 18.98 -9.01 -23.58
N HIS A 170 19.80 -8.76 -24.60
CA HIS A 170 21.08 -9.44 -24.78
C HIS A 170 22.31 -8.56 -24.48
N PHE A 171 22.12 -7.25 -24.26
CA PHE A 171 23.25 -6.32 -24.24
C PHE A 171 23.38 -5.53 -22.94
N TYR A 172 24.64 -5.34 -22.55
CA TYR A 172 25.04 -4.48 -21.45
C TYR A 172 25.65 -3.18 -21.97
N ILE A 173 25.14 -2.03 -21.50
CA ILE A 173 25.55 -0.70 -21.97
C ILE A 173 25.42 0.34 -20.86
N PRO A 174 26.38 0.38 -19.93
CA PRO A 174 26.46 1.47 -18.99
C PRO A 174 27.01 2.70 -19.74
N TYR A 175 26.24 3.79 -19.71
CA TYR A 175 26.70 5.13 -20.13
C TYR A 175 27.38 5.21 -21.50
N ARG A 176 26.83 4.56 -22.53
CA ARG A 176 27.34 4.69 -23.90
C ARG A 176 26.56 5.74 -24.66
N ASP A 177 27.27 6.59 -25.40
CA ASP A 177 26.62 7.51 -26.31
C ASP A 177 25.95 6.76 -27.45
N ILE A 178 24.65 7.03 -27.65
CA ILE A 178 23.89 6.53 -28.78
C ILE A 178 23.89 7.58 -29.90
N PRO A 179 24.25 7.19 -31.14
CA PRO A 179 24.15 8.05 -32.30
C PRO A 179 22.76 8.71 -32.44
N GLU A 180 22.75 9.99 -32.83
CA GLU A 180 21.52 10.80 -32.88
C GLU A 180 20.44 10.21 -33.81
N ASN A 181 20.85 9.59 -34.91
CA ASN A 181 19.94 8.91 -35.84
C ASN A 181 19.19 7.73 -35.18
N ILE A 182 19.90 6.92 -34.39
CA ILE A 182 19.32 5.78 -33.65
C ILE A 182 18.39 6.31 -32.55
N ARG A 183 18.83 7.31 -31.78
CA ARG A 183 18.01 7.94 -30.73
C ARG A 183 16.70 8.50 -31.28
N LYS A 184 16.73 9.23 -32.40
CA LYS A 184 15.52 9.76 -33.06
C LYS A 184 14.55 8.65 -33.49
N ARG A 185 15.07 7.50 -33.94
CA ARG A 185 14.22 6.37 -34.33
C ARG A 185 13.62 5.67 -33.11
N LEU A 186 14.42 5.44 -32.07
CA LEU A 186 13.96 4.86 -30.80
C LEU A 186 12.89 5.72 -30.13
N ALA A 187 12.98 7.05 -30.20
CA ALA A 187 11.97 7.96 -29.66
C ALA A 187 10.57 7.77 -30.25
N ARG A 188 10.45 7.10 -31.40
CA ARG A 188 9.17 6.76 -32.05
C ARG A 188 8.62 5.38 -31.65
N ILE A 189 9.40 4.61 -30.90
CA ILE A 189 9.06 3.26 -30.44
C ILE A 189 8.81 3.35 -28.94
N THR A 190 7.68 2.86 -28.46
CA THR A 190 7.41 2.76 -27.03
C THR A 190 8.26 1.65 -26.43
N LEU A 191 9.32 2.00 -25.70
CA LEU A 191 10.22 1.02 -25.09
C LEU A 191 9.65 0.63 -23.72
N ALA A 192 8.88 -0.46 -23.71
CA ALA A 192 8.26 -1.02 -22.51
C ALA A 192 8.17 -2.55 -22.61
N GLY A 193 8.02 -3.23 -21.47
CA GLY A 193 7.82 -4.66 -21.40
C GLY A 193 8.91 -5.41 -20.61
N PRO A 194 8.77 -6.74 -20.46
CA PRO A 194 9.65 -7.56 -19.62
C PRO A 194 11.14 -7.49 -20.01
N GLU A 195 11.44 -7.36 -21.30
CA GLU A 195 12.80 -7.25 -21.82
C GLU A 195 13.47 -5.95 -21.37
N ILE A 196 12.73 -4.84 -21.41
CA ILE A 196 13.18 -3.52 -20.95
C ILE A 196 13.35 -3.54 -19.42
N ASP A 197 12.39 -4.10 -18.70
CA ASP A 197 12.45 -4.23 -17.25
C ASP A 197 13.69 -5.06 -16.81
N ASN A 198 13.96 -6.16 -17.50
CA ASN A 198 15.15 -6.97 -17.24
C ASN A 198 16.44 -6.22 -17.60
N PHE A 199 16.47 -5.51 -18.73
CA PHE A 199 17.60 -4.65 -19.10
C PHE A 199 17.89 -3.61 -18.02
N LEU A 200 16.89 -2.83 -17.60
CA LEU A 200 17.02 -1.79 -16.57
C LEU A 200 17.57 -2.36 -15.26
N ARG A 201 17.02 -3.51 -14.82
CA ARG A 201 17.49 -4.21 -13.62
C ARG A 201 18.95 -4.61 -13.76
N GLN A 202 19.32 -5.31 -14.84
CA GLN A 202 20.68 -5.81 -15.03
C GLN A 202 21.70 -4.68 -15.14
N GLN A 203 21.36 -3.60 -15.88
CA GLN A 203 22.23 -2.43 -15.96
C GLN A 203 22.48 -1.84 -14.57
N PHE A 204 21.41 -1.63 -13.81
CA PHE A 204 21.51 -1.00 -12.51
C PHE A 204 22.24 -1.88 -11.48
N GLU A 205 21.99 -3.20 -11.47
CA GLU A 205 22.73 -4.15 -10.62
C GLU A 205 24.25 -4.08 -10.88
N THR A 206 24.67 -3.98 -12.14
CA THR A 206 26.10 -3.87 -12.46
C THR A 206 26.67 -2.51 -12.08
N ILE A 207 25.95 -1.41 -12.32
CA ILE A 207 26.37 -0.06 -11.89
C ILE A 207 26.64 -0.01 -10.39
N LEU A 208 25.82 -0.70 -9.58
CA LEU A 208 26.02 -0.77 -8.14
C LEU A 208 27.23 -1.64 -7.75
N LYS A 209 27.45 -2.76 -8.44
CA LYS A 209 28.59 -3.67 -8.20
C LYS A 209 29.95 -3.06 -8.54
N ASP A 210 30.02 -2.21 -9.57
CA ASP A 210 31.27 -1.57 -9.99
C ASP A 210 31.75 -0.48 -9.01
N LYS A 211 30.97 -0.18 -7.97
CA LYS A 211 31.28 0.77 -6.90
C LYS A 211 31.31 0.07 -5.54
N PRO A 212 32.36 -0.73 -5.24
CA PRO A 212 32.51 -1.36 -3.95
C PRO A 212 32.62 -0.29 -2.85
N VAL A 213 31.98 -0.55 -1.72
CA VAL A 213 31.78 0.44 -0.66
C VAL A 213 32.29 -0.08 0.67
N SER A 214 33.10 0.73 1.33
CA SER A 214 33.77 0.37 2.58
C SER A 214 32.88 0.52 3.83
N SER A 215 31.67 1.05 3.68
CA SER A 215 30.73 1.24 4.79
C SER A 215 29.29 1.35 4.30
N VAL A 216 28.35 0.96 5.18
CA VAL A 216 26.89 1.10 5.00
C VAL A 216 26.48 2.47 4.48
N LYS A 217 27.05 3.51 5.09
CA LYS A 217 26.83 4.91 4.77
C LYS A 217 27.25 5.27 3.34
N ASN A 218 28.32 4.66 2.83
CA ASN A 218 28.76 4.89 1.45
C ASN A 218 27.89 4.10 0.46
N SER A 219 27.41 2.90 0.81
CA SER A 219 26.54 2.08 -0.06
C SER A 219 25.28 2.82 -0.48
N VAL A 220 24.77 3.64 0.42
CA VAL A 220 23.57 4.43 0.25
C VAL A 220 23.73 5.59 -0.71
N ASN A 221 24.79 6.39 -0.52
CA ASN A 221 25.14 7.46 -1.44
C ASN A 221 25.39 6.88 -2.84
N THR A 222 26.04 5.72 -2.91
CA THR A 222 26.24 4.99 -4.17
C THR A 222 24.92 4.65 -4.85
N ILE A 223 23.92 4.12 -4.12
CA ILE A 223 22.59 3.81 -4.69
C ILE A 223 21.93 5.08 -5.22
N VAL A 224 21.83 6.11 -4.39
CA VAL A 224 21.14 7.36 -4.73
C VAL A 224 21.78 8.04 -5.92
N GLU A 225 23.10 8.29 -5.88
CA GLU A 225 23.80 8.98 -6.95
C GLU A 225 23.76 8.18 -8.24
N SER A 226 23.90 6.85 -8.14
CA SER A 226 23.90 5.99 -9.33
C SER A 226 22.50 5.93 -9.94
N LEU A 227 21.44 5.89 -9.12
CA LEU A 227 20.06 5.90 -9.60
C LEU A 227 19.76 7.22 -10.31
N GLU A 228 20.06 8.36 -9.68
CA GLU A 228 19.83 9.69 -10.27
C GLU A 228 20.60 9.85 -11.58
N LYS A 229 21.90 9.53 -11.59
CA LYS A 229 22.75 9.59 -12.80
C LYS A 229 22.22 8.67 -13.90
N PHE A 230 21.74 7.47 -13.54
CA PHE A 230 21.23 6.52 -14.51
C PHE A 230 19.88 6.93 -15.08
N LEU A 231 18.95 7.44 -14.26
CA LEU A 231 17.67 7.98 -14.75
C LEU A 231 17.87 9.16 -15.71
N VAL A 232 18.78 10.10 -15.37
CA VAL A 232 19.14 11.21 -16.27
C VAL A 232 19.71 10.70 -17.59
N TYR A 233 20.57 9.68 -17.55
CA TYR A 233 21.10 9.04 -18.75
C TYR A 233 19.99 8.39 -19.60
N LEU A 234 19.07 7.66 -18.97
CA LEU A 234 17.96 7.01 -19.66
C LEU A 234 17.04 8.04 -20.34
N GLU A 235 16.72 9.14 -19.67
CA GLU A 235 15.89 10.21 -20.25
C GLU A 235 16.55 10.87 -21.46
N LYS A 236 17.86 11.11 -21.40
CA LYS A 236 18.63 11.71 -22.50
C LYS A 236 18.79 10.75 -23.69
N THR A 237 18.87 9.46 -23.43
CA THR A 237 19.27 8.45 -24.41
C THR A 237 18.06 7.73 -25.01
N TYR A 238 17.03 7.48 -24.21
CA TYR A 238 15.83 6.72 -24.53
C TYR A 238 14.55 7.46 -24.07
N PRO A 239 14.19 8.59 -24.71
CA PRO A 239 13.10 9.45 -24.22
C PRO A 239 11.71 8.79 -24.24
N SER A 240 11.50 7.75 -25.05
CA SER A 240 10.27 6.96 -25.13
C SER A 240 10.25 5.75 -24.19
N MET A 241 11.27 5.59 -23.34
CA MET A 241 11.36 4.47 -22.41
C MET A 241 10.43 4.67 -21.21
N VAL A 242 9.60 3.66 -20.98
CA VAL A 242 8.72 3.60 -19.82
C VAL A 242 9.52 3.04 -18.66
N ILE A 243 9.84 3.89 -17.69
CA ILE A 243 10.61 3.52 -16.51
C ILE A 243 9.66 2.88 -15.48
N ASN A 244 9.65 1.55 -15.45
CA ASN A 244 9.03 0.81 -14.36
C ASN A 244 9.93 0.91 -13.11
N PRO A 245 9.41 1.30 -11.93
CA PRO A 245 10.21 1.33 -10.70
C PRO A 245 10.73 -0.04 -10.25
N GLU A 246 9.96 -1.11 -10.47
CA GLU A 246 10.20 -2.43 -9.86
C GLU A 246 11.58 -3.06 -10.17
N PRO A 247 12.09 -3.01 -11.41
CA PRO A 247 13.48 -3.37 -11.74
C PRO A 247 14.53 -2.78 -10.81
N PHE A 248 14.45 -1.48 -10.54
CA PHE A 248 15.39 -0.78 -9.66
C PHE A 248 15.20 -1.21 -8.21
N ARG A 249 13.96 -1.39 -7.76
CA ARG A 249 13.66 -1.85 -6.41
C ARG A 249 14.31 -3.19 -6.10
N ILE A 250 14.19 -4.15 -7.02
CA ILE A 250 14.80 -5.47 -6.88
C ILE A 250 16.33 -5.37 -6.81
N ALA A 251 16.93 -4.56 -7.70
CA ALA A 251 18.38 -4.35 -7.72
C ALA A 251 18.90 -3.70 -6.44
N ILE A 252 18.21 -2.67 -5.92
CA ILE A 252 18.55 -2.00 -4.65
C ILE A 252 18.49 -2.99 -3.50
N LEU A 253 17.40 -3.74 -3.37
CA LEU A 253 17.23 -4.71 -2.28
C LEU A 253 18.29 -5.81 -2.31
N LYS A 254 18.65 -6.27 -3.51
CA LYS A 254 19.71 -7.28 -3.69
C LYS A 254 21.06 -6.71 -3.26
N TYR A 255 21.44 -5.55 -3.77
CA TYR A 255 22.70 -4.89 -3.43
C TYR A 255 22.81 -4.60 -1.93
N LEU A 256 21.75 -4.09 -1.32
CA LEU A 256 21.74 -3.85 0.12
C LEU A 256 21.88 -5.15 0.92
N LYS A 257 21.27 -6.26 0.51
CA LYS A 257 21.47 -7.55 1.19
C LYS A 257 22.90 -8.06 1.08
N ASP A 258 23.54 -7.86 -0.07
CA ASP A 258 24.88 -8.37 -0.35
C ASP A 258 25.97 -7.53 0.36
N GLU A 259 25.78 -6.21 0.48
CA GLU A 259 26.79 -5.28 1.01
C GLU A 259 26.60 -4.90 2.49
N LEU A 260 25.41 -5.12 3.07
CA LEU A 260 25.17 -4.72 4.46
C LEU A 260 25.85 -5.67 5.44
N PRO A 261 26.60 -5.16 6.44
CA PRO A 261 27.13 -5.96 7.53
C PRO A 261 26.02 -6.71 8.25
N GLU A 262 26.35 -7.92 8.70
CA GLU A 262 25.42 -8.80 9.41
C GLU A 262 24.75 -8.05 10.58
N GLY A 263 23.41 -8.02 10.59
CA GLY A 263 22.60 -7.31 11.60
C GLY A 263 22.24 -5.85 11.28
N SER A 264 22.75 -5.26 10.19
CA SER A 264 22.35 -3.93 9.73
C SER A 264 20.94 -3.93 9.13
N ARG A 265 20.15 -2.90 9.40
CA ARG A 265 18.76 -2.79 8.93
C ARG A 265 18.67 -1.89 7.72
N VAL A 266 18.02 -2.38 6.66
CA VAL A 266 17.82 -1.63 5.40
C VAL A 266 17.15 -0.27 5.62
N ILE A 267 16.25 -0.16 6.62
CA ILE A 267 15.60 1.10 6.95
C ILE A 267 16.60 2.12 7.52
N ASP A 268 17.55 1.71 8.37
CA ASP A 268 18.57 2.61 8.92
C ASP A 268 19.47 3.19 7.82
N VAL A 269 19.75 2.34 6.84
CA VAL A 269 20.62 2.61 5.70
C VAL A 269 19.98 3.64 4.78
N ILE A 270 18.70 3.42 4.44
CA ILE A 270 17.92 4.33 3.60
C ILE A 270 17.62 5.65 4.32
N ASP A 271 17.35 5.61 5.62
CA ASP A 271 17.14 6.79 6.46
C ASP A 271 18.33 7.77 6.35
N GLU A 272 19.55 7.24 6.47
CA GLU A 272 20.77 8.02 6.29
C GLU A 272 20.95 8.57 4.85
N ALA A 273 20.36 7.92 3.84
CA ALA A 273 20.36 8.39 2.44
C ALA A 273 19.64 9.71 2.29
N LEU A 274 18.45 9.75 2.90
CA LEU A 274 17.49 10.83 2.76
C LEU A 274 18.01 12.07 3.48
N ASP A 275 18.75 11.93 4.59
CA ASP A 275 19.32 13.08 5.28
C ASP A 275 20.40 13.83 4.48
N ARG A 276 21.08 13.15 3.56
CA ARG A 276 22.27 13.69 2.88
C ARG A 276 21.99 14.20 1.48
N ASN A 277 20.93 13.72 0.83
CA ASN A 277 20.73 13.89 -0.59
C ASN A 277 19.38 14.58 -0.88
N LYS A 278 19.41 15.64 -1.68
CA LYS A 278 18.20 16.19 -2.31
C LYS A 278 17.85 15.32 -3.50
N LEU A 279 16.97 14.35 -3.29
CA LEU A 279 16.51 13.43 -4.33
C LEU A 279 15.51 14.09 -5.27
N SER A 280 15.54 13.72 -6.56
CA SER A 280 14.47 14.09 -7.48
C SER A 280 13.18 13.36 -7.14
N THR A 281 12.04 13.91 -7.57
CA THR A 281 10.71 13.27 -7.40
C THR A 281 10.64 11.90 -8.06
N LYS A 282 11.33 11.69 -9.19
CA LYS A 282 11.42 10.39 -9.87
C LYS A 282 12.18 9.36 -9.04
N THR A 283 13.32 9.75 -8.48
CA THR A 283 14.11 8.90 -7.58
C THR A 283 13.32 8.57 -6.30
N LEU A 284 12.61 9.55 -5.73
CA LEU A 284 11.74 9.34 -4.57
C LEU A 284 10.61 8.34 -4.85
N ALA A 285 9.96 8.41 -6.01
CA ALA A 285 8.89 7.48 -6.41
C ALA A 285 9.38 6.02 -6.54
N ILE A 286 10.65 5.82 -6.90
CA ILE A 286 11.25 4.49 -6.96
C ILE A 286 11.60 3.99 -5.57
N ILE A 287 12.27 4.84 -4.77
CA ILE A 287 12.81 4.47 -3.47
C ILE A 287 11.70 4.30 -2.42
N HIS A 288 10.73 5.21 -2.32
CA HIS A 288 9.73 5.23 -1.23
C HIS A 288 9.05 3.86 -1.00
N PRO A 289 8.54 3.15 -2.03
CA PRO A 289 7.91 1.84 -1.80
C PRO A 289 8.89 0.72 -1.43
N VAL A 290 10.18 0.84 -1.77
CA VAL A 290 11.24 -0.06 -1.27
C VAL A 290 11.36 0.08 0.24
N ILE A 291 11.47 1.33 0.71
CA ILE A 291 11.59 1.64 2.14
C ILE A 291 10.39 1.08 2.88
N PHE A 292 9.19 1.37 2.38
CA PHE A 292 7.96 0.95 3.02
C PHE A 292 7.84 -0.58 3.09
N LYS A 293 8.23 -1.28 2.03
CA LYS A 293 8.22 -2.75 2.00
C LYS A 293 9.18 -3.36 3.02
N GLU A 294 10.37 -2.81 3.19
CA GLU A 294 11.31 -3.28 4.22
C GLU A 294 10.85 -2.91 5.64
N PHE A 295 10.22 -1.74 5.82
CA PHE A 295 9.49 -1.41 7.05
C PHE A 295 8.44 -2.45 7.41
N LEU A 296 7.58 -2.83 6.47
CA LEU A 296 6.56 -3.85 6.70
C LEU A 296 7.19 -5.21 7.04
N ARG A 297 8.32 -5.55 6.43
CA ARG A 297 9.05 -6.80 6.71
C ARG A 297 9.64 -6.82 8.11
N GLU A 298 10.31 -5.76 8.54
CA GLU A 298 10.82 -5.64 9.91
C GLU A 298 9.69 -5.65 10.94
N LEU A 299 8.61 -4.91 10.67
CA LEU A 299 7.43 -4.86 11.53
C LEU A 299 6.78 -6.24 11.66
N HIS A 300 6.67 -6.99 10.56
CA HIS A 300 6.14 -8.35 10.58
C HIS A 300 6.95 -9.28 11.48
N ILE A 301 8.30 -9.23 11.40
CA ILE A 301 9.18 -10.06 12.22
C ILE A 301 8.97 -9.72 13.71
N LEU A 302 9.01 -8.44 14.08
CA LEU A 302 8.82 -8.00 15.45
C LEU A 302 7.42 -8.33 16.00
N LEU A 303 6.37 -8.16 15.19
CA LEU A 303 5.01 -8.54 15.56
C LEU A 303 4.90 -10.05 15.74
N LYS A 304 5.42 -10.86 14.81
CA LYS A 304 5.39 -12.32 14.91
C LYS A 304 6.09 -12.81 16.18
N GLU A 305 7.22 -12.21 16.54
CA GLU A 305 7.90 -12.52 17.79
C GLU A 305 7.07 -12.13 19.01
N THR A 306 6.53 -10.91 19.04
CA THR A 306 5.72 -10.39 20.16
C THR A 306 4.42 -11.18 20.35
N LEU A 307 3.80 -11.65 19.27
CA LEU A 307 2.54 -12.40 19.29
C LEU A 307 2.70 -13.85 19.79
N LYS A 308 3.92 -14.38 19.90
CA LYS A 308 4.16 -15.70 20.53
C LYS A 308 3.64 -15.73 21.98
N ASP A 309 3.63 -14.57 22.63
CA ASP A 309 3.31 -14.41 24.05
C ASP A 309 1.83 -14.22 24.36
N GLN A 310 0.94 -14.67 23.45
CA GLN A 310 -0.52 -14.61 23.55
C GLN A 310 -1.05 -13.18 23.81
N LEU A 311 -1.33 -12.46 22.71
CA LEU A 311 -1.94 -11.13 22.75
C LEU A 311 -3.47 -11.24 22.76
N TRP A 312 -4.13 -10.59 23.72
CA TRP A 312 -5.59 -10.52 23.81
C TRP A 312 -6.09 -9.12 23.50
N ILE A 313 -7.01 -8.98 22.56
CA ILE A 313 -7.67 -7.71 22.24
C ILE A 313 -8.91 -7.56 23.10
N VAL A 314 -8.95 -6.52 23.93
CA VAL A 314 -10.08 -6.20 24.79
C VAL A 314 -11.25 -5.72 23.93
N GLN A 315 -12.36 -6.43 24.02
CA GLN A 315 -13.58 -6.14 23.28
C GLN A 315 -14.58 -5.35 24.10
N LYS A 316 -14.60 -5.58 25.41
CA LYS A 316 -15.52 -4.91 26.34
C LYS A 316 -14.92 -4.88 27.73
N LYS A 317 -15.07 -3.73 28.39
CA LYS A 317 -14.68 -3.50 29.79
C LYS A 317 -15.94 -3.23 30.60
N LYS A 318 -16.21 -4.05 31.62
CA LYS A 318 -17.40 -3.93 32.50
C LYS A 318 -16.97 -3.58 33.91
N LYS A 319 -17.55 -2.53 34.51
CA LYS A 319 -17.28 -2.17 35.90
C LYS A 319 -17.78 -3.27 36.84
N VAL A 320 -16.97 -3.64 37.83
CA VAL A 320 -17.35 -4.60 38.86
C VAL A 320 -18.12 -3.86 39.96
N LEU A 321 -19.33 -4.32 40.26
CA LEU A 321 -20.24 -3.65 41.21
C LEU A 321 -19.72 -3.62 42.66
N MET A 322 -18.87 -4.57 43.05
CA MET A 322 -18.32 -4.67 44.40
C MET A 322 -16.84 -5.06 44.37
N PRO A 323 -15.91 -4.13 44.07
CA PRO A 323 -14.48 -4.42 43.90
C PRO A 323 -13.85 -5.09 45.12
N LYS A 324 -14.10 -4.58 46.33
CA LYS A 324 -13.58 -5.15 47.59
C LYS A 324 -13.98 -6.63 47.78
N ARG A 325 -15.16 -7.03 47.29
CA ARG A 325 -15.61 -8.43 47.37
C ARG A 325 -15.06 -9.30 46.24
N ASN A 326 -14.56 -8.69 45.17
CA ASN A 326 -14.07 -9.36 43.97
C ASN A 326 -12.58 -9.15 43.80
N ALA A 327 -11.79 -9.46 44.84
CA ALA A 327 -10.32 -9.38 44.81
C ALA A 327 -9.74 -7.99 44.48
N GLY A 328 -10.49 -6.93 44.76
CA GLY A 328 -10.09 -5.55 44.47
C GLY A 328 -10.29 -5.13 43.00
N GLU A 329 -10.86 -6.01 42.16
CA GLU A 329 -10.97 -5.72 40.73
C GLU A 329 -12.01 -4.63 40.45
N LEU A 330 -11.58 -3.61 39.70
CA LEU A 330 -12.46 -2.52 39.27
C LEU A 330 -13.24 -2.88 38.00
N TYR A 331 -12.66 -3.73 37.15
CA TYR A 331 -13.22 -4.07 35.85
C TYR A 331 -13.09 -5.56 35.52
N ASN A 332 -14.02 -6.05 34.71
CA ASN A 332 -13.94 -7.32 34.00
C ASN A 332 -13.71 -7.05 32.52
N TYR A 333 -12.65 -7.66 31.98
CA TYR A 333 -12.19 -7.55 30.62
C TYR A 333 -12.67 -8.76 29.82
N MET A 334 -13.58 -8.51 28.88
CA MET A 334 -13.92 -9.49 27.85
C MET A 334 -12.97 -9.25 26.68
N ALA A 335 -12.04 -10.17 26.46
CA ALA A 335 -11.04 -10.07 25.39
C ALA A 335 -11.03 -11.33 24.53
N VAL A 336 -10.53 -11.20 23.31
CA VAL A 336 -10.35 -12.31 22.38
C VAL A 336 -8.89 -12.41 22.00
N LEU A 337 -8.39 -13.63 21.96
CA LEU A 337 -7.02 -13.90 21.56
C LEU A 337 -6.81 -13.44 20.11
N ALA A 338 -5.89 -12.50 19.93
CA ALA A 338 -5.49 -12.04 18.62
C ALA A 338 -4.80 -13.18 17.87
N LYS A 339 -5.23 -13.41 16.63
CA LYS A 339 -4.52 -14.25 15.66
C LYS A 339 -4.18 -13.43 14.42
N PRO A 340 -3.28 -12.44 14.51
CA PRO A 340 -2.94 -11.60 13.38
C PRO A 340 -2.40 -12.45 12.24
N GLN A 341 -3.05 -12.39 11.09
CA GLN A 341 -2.42 -12.73 9.83
C GLN A 341 -1.89 -11.42 9.26
N ILE A 342 -0.61 -11.39 8.88
CA ILE A 342 0.01 -10.24 8.21
C ILE A 342 0.41 -10.71 6.82
N ASP A 343 -0.29 -10.22 5.81
CA ASP A 343 0.05 -10.46 4.39
C ASP A 343 0.92 -9.31 3.87
N ILE A 344 2.24 -9.50 3.88
CA ILE A 344 3.21 -8.48 3.43
C ILE A 344 3.08 -8.24 1.92
N GLU A 345 2.61 -9.23 1.14
CA GLU A 345 2.56 -9.14 -0.32
C GLU A 345 1.36 -8.32 -0.83
N LYS A 346 0.27 -8.22 -0.05
CA LYS A 346 -0.97 -7.51 -0.43
C LYS A 346 -1.21 -6.21 0.34
N ASN A 347 -0.13 -5.53 0.75
CA ASN A 347 -0.10 -4.46 1.74
C ASN A 347 -0.52 -4.99 3.12
N ALA A 348 0.42 -4.98 4.07
CA ALA A 348 0.27 -5.62 5.39
C ALA A 348 -1.09 -5.33 6.04
N ALA A 349 -2.01 -6.29 5.93
CA ALA A 349 -3.30 -6.24 6.60
C ALA A 349 -3.22 -7.13 7.83
N ILE A 350 -3.40 -6.55 9.02
CA ILE A 350 -3.64 -7.29 10.26
C ILE A 350 -5.13 -7.63 10.30
N LYS A 351 -5.44 -8.90 10.07
CA LYS A 351 -6.81 -9.39 10.21
C LYS A 351 -7.08 -9.82 11.64
N THR A 352 -8.17 -9.32 12.20
CA THR A 352 -8.71 -9.76 13.49
C THR A 352 -10.18 -10.14 13.32
N GLU A 353 -10.76 -10.86 14.29
CA GLU A 353 -12.18 -11.25 14.21
C GLU A 353 -13.14 -10.04 14.08
N LYS A 354 -12.73 -8.86 14.55
CA LYS A 354 -13.57 -7.66 14.60
C LYS A 354 -13.16 -6.56 13.64
N GLU A 355 -11.90 -6.53 13.21
CA GLU A 355 -11.32 -5.40 12.50
C GLU A 355 -10.24 -5.89 11.55
N ASP A 356 -10.21 -5.34 10.34
CA ASP A 356 -9.13 -5.54 9.39
C ASP A 356 -8.35 -4.23 9.32
N ILE A 357 -7.15 -4.23 9.87
CA ILE A 357 -6.29 -3.05 9.93
C ILE A 357 -5.28 -3.15 8.80
N LYS A 358 -5.37 -2.27 7.82
CA LYS A 358 -4.36 -2.17 6.76
C LYS A 358 -3.29 -1.16 7.15
N ILE A 359 -2.05 -1.61 7.09
CA ILE A 359 -0.87 -0.80 7.30
C ILE A 359 -0.50 -0.22 5.93
N LEU A 360 -0.77 1.08 5.76
CA LEU A 360 -0.45 1.84 4.55
C LEU A 360 0.77 2.72 4.81
N SER A 361 1.35 3.26 3.74
CA SER A 361 2.50 4.15 3.88
C SER A 361 2.13 5.46 4.59
N GLU A 362 0.87 5.87 4.42
CA GLU A 362 0.27 7.09 4.91
C GLU A 362 -0.18 7.00 6.37
N GLY A 363 -0.56 5.80 6.82
CA GLY A 363 -1.18 5.56 8.12
C GLY A 363 -1.81 4.17 8.26
N LEU A 364 -2.70 4.02 9.23
CA LEU A 364 -3.48 2.81 9.45
C LEU A 364 -4.91 3.01 8.94
N GLU A 365 -5.38 2.13 8.05
CA GLU A 365 -6.76 2.10 7.58
C GLU A 365 -7.55 1.04 8.37
N PHE A 366 -8.65 1.46 8.99
CA PHE A 366 -9.55 0.58 9.74
C PHE A 366 -10.83 0.34 8.93
N GLN A 367 -11.03 -0.88 8.46
CA GLN A 367 -12.11 -1.18 7.53
C GLN A 367 -13.51 -1.12 8.14
N LYS A 368 -13.67 -1.47 9.42
CA LYS A 368 -14.97 -1.61 10.09
C LYS A 368 -15.26 -0.46 11.05
N MET A 369 -14.34 -0.11 11.96
CA MET A 369 -14.56 0.96 12.94
C MET A 369 -14.65 2.36 12.32
N PHE A 370 -13.87 2.65 11.28
CA PHE A 370 -13.76 4.00 10.72
C PHE A 370 -14.11 4.07 9.22
N LYS A 371 -14.86 3.10 8.69
CA LYS A 371 -15.33 3.10 7.28
C LYS A 371 -14.22 3.36 6.24
N ASN A 372 -13.02 2.82 6.46
CA ASN A 372 -11.84 3.03 5.63
C ASN A 372 -11.18 4.42 5.75
N ASP A 373 -11.44 5.17 6.82
CA ASP A 373 -10.64 6.37 7.10
C ASP A 373 -9.21 5.97 7.48
N ILE A 374 -8.24 6.72 6.94
CA ILE A 374 -6.82 6.53 7.21
C ILE A 374 -6.46 7.37 8.44
N ILE A 375 -5.96 6.71 9.47
CA ILE A 375 -5.39 7.35 10.66
C ILE A 375 -3.89 7.55 10.43
N PRO A 376 -3.40 8.79 10.32
CA PRO A 376 -1.97 9.05 10.17
C PRO A 376 -1.18 8.53 11.36
N TYR A 377 0.02 7.99 11.11
CA TYR A 377 0.90 7.51 12.19
C TYR A 377 1.22 8.58 13.24
N ASN A 378 1.30 9.85 12.84
CA ASN A 378 1.59 10.98 13.75
C ASN A 378 0.49 11.21 14.80
N ASN A 379 -0.71 10.69 14.57
CA ASN A 379 -1.81 10.81 15.52
C ASN A 379 -1.85 9.63 16.51
N LEU A 380 -1.01 8.61 16.30
CA LEU A 380 -1.01 7.43 17.14
C LEU A 380 -0.15 7.66 18.37
N SER A 381 -0.69 7.34 19.54
CA SER A 381 0.07 7.26 20.79
C SER A 381 -0.16 5.90 21.45
N MET A 382 0.81 5.45 22.24
CA MET A 382 0.76 4.18 22.95
C MET A 382 1.02 4.42 24.44
N GLU A 383 0.16 3.84 25.28
CA GLU A 383 0.38 3.73 26.72
C GLU A 383 0.58 2.26 27.07
N GLU A 384 1.59 1.98 27.88
CA GLU A 384 1.79 0.65 28.45
C GLU A 384 1.88 0.69 29.98
N GLU A 385 1.20 -0.26 30.62
CA GLU A 385 1.21 -0.42 32.07
C GLU A 385 1.29 -1.90 32.42
N LEU A 386 2.07 -2.23 33.43
CA LEU A 386 2.07 -3.57 33.98
C LEU A 386 0.95 -3.71 35.00
N VAL A 387 -0.01 -4.59 34.73
CA VAL A 387 -1.20 -4.79 35.54
C VAL A 387 -1.25 -6.19 36.14
N GLU A 388 -1.86 -6.31 37.30
CA GLU A 388 -2.14 -7.59 37.94
C GLU A 388 -3.64 -7.81 38.00
N LEU A 389 -4.13 -8.72 37.16
CA LEU A 389 -5.55 -9.05 37.06
C LEU A 389 -5.81 -10.44 37.64
N SER A 390 -6.80 -10.55 38.52
CA SER A 390 -7.30 -11.85 38.96
C SER A 390 -8.11 -12.54 37.88
N SER A 391 -8.33 -13.84 38.04
CA SER A 391 -9.20 -14.65 37.17
C SER A 391 -10.65 -14.14 37.09
N ILE A 392 -11.05 -13.25 38.01
CA ILE A 392 -12.35 -12.56 37.98
C ILE A 392 -12.35 -11.43 36.95
N ALA A 393 -11.26 -10.67 36.87
CA ALA A 393 -11.11 -9.56 35.95
C ALA A 393 -10.81 -10.04 34.53
N PHE A 394 -9.96 -11.05 34.39
CA PHE A 394 -9.57 -11.59 33.10
C PHE A 394 -9.16 -13.05 33.24
N THR A 395 -9.65 -13.91 32.33
CA THR A 395 -9.25 -15.33 32.29
C THR A 395 -8.22 -15.51 31.17
N PRO A 396 -6.94 -15.76 31.48
CA PRO A 396 -5.91 -15.98 30.47
C PRO A 396 -6.02 -17.37 29.84
N SER A 397 -5.11 -17.66 28.92
CA SER A 397 -4.93 -18.97 28.30
C SER A 397 -4.76 -20.08 29.34
N SER A 398 -5.25 -21.28 29.02
CA SER A 398 -5.27 -22.42 29.95
C SER A 398 -3.91 -22.85 30.49
N ASN A 399 -2.83 -22.45 29.81
CA ASN A 399 -1.47 -22.89 30.09
C ASN A 399 -0.67 -21.86 30.90
N LYS A 400 -1.26 -20.70 31.20
CA LYS A 400 -0.58 -19.63 31.93
C LYS A 400 -0.57 -19.91 33.43
N ASN A 401 0.63 -19.91 34.02
CA ASN A 401 0.78 -20.03 35.46
C ASN A 401 0.40 -18.72 36.17
N PRO A 402 -0.32 -18.78 37.30
CA PRO A 402 -0.62 -17.59 38.07
C PRO A 402 0.63 -17.02 38.71
N SER A 403 0.74 -15.69 38.69
CA SER A 403 1.80 -14.92 39.35
C SER A 403 1.60 -14.84 40.87
N GLY A 404 0.37 -15.09 41.33
CA GLY A 404 0.02 -15.06 42.75
C GLY A 404 -1.47 -15.34 42.97
N PHE A 405 -1.96 -15.01 44.17
CA PHE A 405 -3.36 -15.18 44.54
C PHE A 405 -3.87 -13.98 45.34
N ARG A 406 -5.12 -13.56 45.08
CA ARG A 406 -5.85 -12.56 45.87
C ARG A 406 -7.08 -13.19 46.52
N TRP A 407 -7.56 -12.59 47.60
CA TRP A 407 -8.75 -13.09 48.30
C TRP A 407 -10.04 -12.53 47.69
N LYS A 408 -11.01 -13.41 47.44
CA LYS A 408 -12.40 -13.04 47.11
C LYS A 408 -13.30 -13.23 48.33
N ILE A 409 -14.18 -12.28 48.60
CA ILE A 409 -15.10 -12.30 49.76
C ILE A 409 -16.49 -12.76 49.31
N GLN A 410 -17.00 -13.85 49.90
CA GLN A 410 -18.27 -14.46 49.49
C GLN A 410 -19.50 -13.89 50.20
N LYS A 411 -19.40 -13.50 51.48
CA LYS A 411 -20.44 -12.81 52.28
C LYS A 411 -19.79 -11.95 53.38
N GLU A 412 -20.43 -10.83 53.73
CA GLU A 412 -20.18 -10.13 55.01
C GLU A 412 -21.16 -10.70 56.03
N ASP A 413 -20.66 -11.48 56.99
CA ASP A 413 -21.47 -11.84 58.15
C ASP A 413 -21.36 -10.69 59.18
N LYS A 414 -22.51 -10.34 59.77
CA LYS A 414 -22.61 -9.28 60.78
C LYS A 414 -22.12 -9.70 62.18
N ASP A 415 -21.65 -10.94 62.34
CA ASP A 415 -21.20 -11.45 63.64
C ASP A 415 -19.67 -11.63 63.67
N GLU A 416 -19.03 -10.98 64.66
CA GLU A 416 -17.58 -10.89 64.83
C GLU A 416 -16.89 -12.21 65.22
N SER A 417 -17.61 -13.33 65.37
CA SER A 417 -17.09 -14.54 66.03
C SER A 417 -16.69 -15.71 65.10
N GLN A 418 -16.86 -15.62 63.78
CA GLN A 418 -16.36 -16.66 62.85
C GLN A 418 -15.72 -16.08 61.57
N ARG A 419 -14.62 -15.33 61.72
CA ARG A 419 -13.91 -14.65 60.60
C ARG A 419 -13.28 -15.56 59.52
N ARG A 420 -13.40 -16.89 59.56
CA ARG A 420 -12.58 -17.80 58.73
C ARG A 420 -13.27 -18.62 57.64
N SER A 421 -14.59 -18.59 57.49
CA SER A 421 -15.26 -19.32 56.41
C SER A 421 -16.10 -18.36 55.58
N LYS A 422 -15.57 -17.76 54.51
CA LYS A 422 -15.79 -18.27 53.13
C LYS A 422 -14.99 -17.44 52.10
N ASN A 423 -13.78 -17.00 52.46
CA ASN A 423 -12.90 -16.37 51.49
C ASN A 423 -12.21 -17.45 50.69
N PHE A 424 -12.16 -17.33 49.36
CA PHE A 424 -11.37 -18.23 48.52
C PHE A 424 -10.32 -17.45 47.74
N LYS A 425 -9.18 -18.09 47.54
CA LYS A 425 -8.08 -17.54 46.76
C LYS A 425 -8.43 -17.61 45.28
N VAL A 426 -8.36 -16.48 44.60
CA VAL A 426 -8.43 -16.41 43.14
C VAL A 426 -7.04 -16.20 42.56
N PRO A 427 -6.65 -16.95 41.52
CA PRO A 427 -5.39 -16.75 40.84
C PRO A 427 -5.28 -15.33 40.27
N VAL A 428 -4.06 -14.78 40.27
CA VAL A 428 -3.72 -13.46 39.74
C VAL A 428 -2.62 -13.61 38.70
N TYR A 429 -2.74 -12.85 37.63
CA TYR A 429 -1.84 -12.90 36.49
C TYR A 429 -1.26 -11.52 36.24
N LYS A 430 0.07 -11.45 36.22
CA LYS A 430 0.80 -10.29 35.74
C LYS A 430 0.65 -10.22 34.22
N LEU A 431 0.19 -9.09 33.71
CA LEU A 431 -0.11 -8.85 32.30
C LEU A 431 0.50 -7.50 31.90
N LEU A 432 0.90 -7.38 30.65
CA LEU A 432 1.23 -6.08 30.09
C LEU A 432 -0.02 -5.54 29.39
N HIS A 433 -0.51 -4.41 29.87
CA HIS A 433 -1.68 -3.73 29.36
C HIS A 433 -1.24 -2.63 28.41
N ILE A 434 -1.69 -2.70 27.16
CA ILE A 434 -1.29 -1.77 26.10
C ILE A 434 -2.55 -1.10 25.56
N LYS A 435 -2.51 0.22 25.48
CA LYS A 435 -3.56 1.04 24.88
C LYS A 435 -2.97 1.87 23.74
N ILE A 436 -3.67 1.89 22.62
CA ILE A 436 -3.31 2.69 21.44
C ILE A 436 -4.42 3.70 21.22
N TYR A 437 -4.05 4.97 21.06
CA TYR A 437 -4.98 6.07 20.86
C TYR A 437 -4.73 6.76 19.52
N ASN A 438 -5.77 7.41 18.99
CA ASN A 438 -5.71 8.43 17.95
C ASN A 438 -5.99 9.76 18.62
N ASN A 439 -4.95 10.55 18.86
CA ASN A 439 -4.99 11.71 19.75
C ASN A 439 -5.50 11.28 21.15
N GLU A 440 -6.76 11.59 21.48
CA GLU A 440 -7.39 11.24 22.76
C GLU A 440 -8.39 10.07 22.65
N VAL A 441 -8.64 9.56 21.45
CA VAL A 441 -9.63 8.49 21.22
C VAL A 441 -8.96 7.13 21.29
N LEU A 442 -9.37 6.29 22.23
CA LEU A 442 -8.88 4.91 22.35
C LEU A 442 -9.27 4.09 21.10
N LEU A 443 -8.26 3.61 20.37
CA LEU A 443 -8.43 2.76 19.19
C LEU A 443 -8.40 1.26 19.54
N LEU A 444 -7.43 0.88 20.38
CA LEU A 444 -7.18 -0.52 20.72
C LEU A 444 -6.73 -0.64 22.18
N GLU A 445 -7.36 -1.53 22.94
CA GLU A 445 -6.94 -1.93 24.29
C GLU A 445 -6.59 -3.42 24.22
N SER A 446 -5.42 -3.81 24.76
CA SER A 446 -4.94 -5.18 24.66
C SER A 446 -4.15 -5.62 25.90
N LEU A 447 -4.15 -6.93 26.16
CA LEU A 447 -3.48 -7.57 27.28
C LEU A 447 -2.52 -8.64 26.74
N VAL A 448 -1.23 -8.53 27.07
CA VAL A 448 -0.22 -9.53 26.71
C VAL A 448 0.06 -10.42 27.92
N GLU A 449 0.07 -11.73 27.70
CA GLU A 449 0.22 -12.68 28.79
C GLU A 449 1.61 -12.66 29.42
N ASN A 450 2.69 -12.64 28.65
CA ASN A 450 4.02 -12.61 29.23
C ASN A 450 4.46 -11.16 29.49
N ALA A 451 4.29 -10.70 30.73
CA ALA A 451 4.66 -9.35 31.14
C ALA A 451 6.14 -9.25 31.58
N ASP A 452 7.03 -9.93 30.85
CA ASP A 452 8.47 -9.92 31.12
C ASP A 452 9.16 -8.72 30.45
N GLN A 453 10.42 -8.49 30.84
CA GLN A 453 11.22 -7.40 30.28
C GLN A 453 11.49 -7.59 28.78
N GLU A 454 11.48 -8.84 28.29
CA GLU A 454 11.75 -9.16 26.90
C GLU A 454 10.60 -8.75 25.98
N VAL A 455 9.35 -9.02 26.37
CA VAL A 455 8.12 -8.58 25.69
C VAL A 455 8.04 -7.06 25.68
N ARG A 456 8.28 -6.39 26.82
CA ARG A 456 8.33 -4.92 26.88
C ARG A 456 9.39 -4.37 25.94
N ASN A 457 10.60 -4.96 25.93
CA ASN A 457 11.66 -4.54 25.02
C ASN A 457 11.26 -4.73 23.54
N ARG A 458 10.51 -5.78 23.20
CA ARG A 458 9.99 -6.02 21.84
C ARG A 458 8.93 -4.99 21.44
N ILE A 459 8.02 -4.64 22.33
CA ILE A 459 7.01 -3.59 22.10
C ILE A 459 7.68 -2.23 21.87
N HIS A 460 8.64 -1.85 22.71
CA HIS A 460 9.42 -0.63 22.49
C HIS A 460 10.21 -0.67 21.17
N LYS A 461 10.68 -1.84 20.70
CA LYS A 461 11.30 -1.97 19.37
C LYS A 461 10.30 -1.71 18.25
N ILE A 462 9.05 -2.17 18.39
CA ILE A 462 7.96 -1.90 17.42
C ILE A 462 7.66 -0.40 17.40
N GLU A 463 7.50 0.22 18.56
CA GLU A 463 7.25 1.66 18.69
C GLU A 463 8.37 2.49 18.03
N ARG A 464 9.64 2.17 18.34
CA ARG A 464 10.81 2.83 17.71
C ARG A 464 10.81 2.67 16.20
N LEU A 465 10.43 1.49 15.69
CA LEU A 465 10.37 1.23 14.25
C LEU A 465 9.28 2.10 13.59
N ILE A 466 8.10 2.20 14.19
CA ILE A 466 7.00 3.06 13.71
C ILE A 466 7.42 4.53 13.73
N ASN A 467 8.01 5.00 14.83
CA ASN A 467 8.50 6.38 14.94
C ASN A 467 9.60 6.70 13.92
N LYS A 468 10.47 5.73 13.63
CA LYS A 468 11.47 5.86 12.56
C LYS A 468 10.81 5.96 11.19
N TRP A 469 9.82 5.13 10.89
CA TRP A 469 9.05 5.23 9.64
C TRP A 469 8.37 6.60 9.50
N VAL A 470 7.74 7.10 10.57
CA VAL A 470 7.15 8.45 10.62
C VAL A 470 8.16 9.52 10.25
N SER A 471 9.35 9.48 10.87
CA SER A 471 10.43 10.43 10.58
C SER A 471 10.86 10.38 9.12
N ILE A 472 11.04 9.17 8.57
CA ILE A 472 11.42 8.96 7.16
C ILE A 472 10.33 9.49 6.23
N LYS A 473 9.08 9.13 6.49
CA LYS A 473 7.92 9.54 5.70
C LYS A 473 7.75 11.06 5.68
N ASN A 474 7.82 11.72 6.83
CA ASN A 474 7.72 13.18 6.91
C ASN A 474 8.80 13.88 6.06
N ARG A 475 10.03 13.33 6.02
CA ARG A 475 11.09 13.83 5.14
C ARG A 475 10.79 13.59 3.67
N LEU A 476 10.33 12.40 3.30
CA LEU A 476 9.93 12.08 1.92
C LEU A 476 8.80 13.00 1.45
N ASP A 477 7.79 13.21 2.28
CA ASP A 477 6.68 14.15 2.01
C ASP A 477 7.21 15.59 1.83
N GLY A 478 8.08 16.05 2.72
CA GLY A 478 8.72 17.36 2.60
C GLY A 478 9.54 17.52 1.32
N MET A 479 10.28 16.49 0.90
CA MET A 479 11.05 16.49 -0.35
C MET A 479 10.16 16.46 -1.61
N MET A 480 9.01 15.81 -1.54
CA MET A 480 8.02 15.79 -2.63
C MET A 480 7.17 17.08 -2.68
N GLY A 481 7.36 18.00 -1.75
CA GLY A 481 6.56 19.23 -1.65
C GLY A 481 5.17 19.01 -1.06
N ASN A 482 4.91 17.83 -0.49
CA ASN A 482 3.72 17.59 0.31
C ASN A 482 3.90 18.31 1.64
N LYS A 483 3.04 19.29 1.94
CA LYS A 483 3.11 19.98 3.23
C LYS A 483 2.91 18.95 4.34
N PRO A 484 3.85 18.83 5.30
CA PRO A 484 3.54 18.09 6.52
C PRO A 484 2.35 18.75 7.18
N VAL A 485 1.39 17.95 7.64
CA VAL A 485 0.36 18.43 8.55
C VAL A 485 1.06 18.68 9.88
N GLU A 486 1.72 19.84 10.03
CA GLU A 486 2.21 20.30 11.32
C GLU A 486 1.00 20.73 12.15
N LYS A 487 0.87 20.14 13.34
CA LYS A 487 0.23 20.82 14.46
C LYS A 487 1.14 20.80 15.67
N GLU A 488 1.13 21.96 16.32
CA GLU A 488 1.90 22.36 17.48
C GLU A 488 2.00 21.22 18.51
N THR A 489 3.24 20.88 18.85
CA THR A 489 3.58 20.05 19.99
C THR A 489 3.21 20.80 21.27
N THR A 490 1.98 20.62 21.75
CA THR A 490 1.70 20.80 23.18
C THR A 490 2.53 19.76 23.92
N LYS A 491 3.53 20.25 24.68
CA LYS A 491 4.41 19.42 25.52
C LYS A 491 3.58 18.40 26.31
N PRO A 492 4.05 17.15 26.46
CA PRO A 492 3.41 16.22 27.37
C PRO A 492 3.45 16.82 28.77
N VAL A 493 2.27 17.12 29.31
CA VAL A 493 2.13 17.45 30.73
C VAL A 493 2.52 16.17 31.47
N HIS A 494 3.63 16.22 32.21
CA HIS A 494 3.93 15.24 33.24
C HIS A 494 2.75 15.27 34.23
N ILE A 495 1.83 14.31 34.10
CA ILE A 495 0.89 14.01 35.17
C ILE A 495 1.68 13.14 36.13
N GLY A 496 2.10 13.76 37.23
CA GLY A 496 2.65 13.04 38.37
C GLY A 496 1.68 11.98 38.86
N GLU A 497 2.25 10.87 39.34
CA GLU A 497 1.58 9.71 39.92
C GLU A 497 0.32 10.10 40.72
N GLN A 498 -0.85 9.73 40.21
CA GLN A 498 -2.08 9.74 40.99
C GLN A 498 -2.14 8.47 41.83
N SER A 499 -2.20 8.64 43.15
CA SER A 499 -2.29 7.53 44.09
C SER A 499 -3.62 6.79 43.94
N ALA A 500 -3.65 5.53 44.35
CA ALA A 500 -4.77 4.61 44.19
C ALA A 500 -6.10 5.08 44.83
N ASP A 501 -6.09 6.16 45.62
CA ASP A 501 -7.28 6.73 46.23
C ASP A 501 -8.07 7.68 45.30
N ASP A 502 -7.48 8.17 44.20
CA ASP A 502 -8.15 9.10 43.25
C ASP A 502 -9.04 8.40 42.20
N LEU A 503 -9.05 7.06 42.15
CA LEU A 503 -9.78 6.28 41.13
C LEU A 503 -11.25 5.96 41.49
N TYR A 504 -11.77 6.45 42.61
CA TYR A 504 -13.15 6.17 43.03
C TYR A 504 -14.22 7.13 42.48
N GLU A 505 -13.87 8.25 41.82
CA GLU A 505 -14.85 9.29 41.45
C GLU A 505 -15.21 9.45 39.96
N LYS A 506 -14.66 8.69 39.00
CA LYS A 506 -15.00 8.91 37.58
C LYS A 506 -15.19 7.63 36.74
N VAL A 507 -16.39 7.05 36.74
CA VAL A 507 -16.99 6.41 35.55
C VAL A 507 -18.52 6.36 35.63
N SER A 508 -19.20 7.24 34.89
CA SER A 508 -20.45 7.04 34.15
C SER A 508 -20.75 8.37 33.43
N PRO A 509 -20.88 8.48 32.07
CA PRO A 509 -21.74 7.63 31.24
C PRO A 509 -21.21 7.39 29.79
N MET A 510 -20.92 6.16 29.38
CA MET A 510 -20.90 5.79 27.93
C MET A 510 -21.29 4.31 27.75
N VAL A 511 -22.53 3.97 28.09
CA VAL A 511 -23.22 2.77 27.56
C VAL A 511 -24.70 3.10 27.43
N SER A 512 -25.06 3.88 26.42
CA SER A 512 -26.45 4.00 25.98
C SER A 512 -26.50 4.39 24.52
N GLU A 513 -25.91 3.55 23.67
CA GLU A 513 -26.23 3.44 22.25
C GLU A 513 -25.93 1.99 21.85
N VAL A 514 -26.73 1.45 20.92
CA VAL A 514 -26.81 0.03 20.50
C VAL A 514 -27.81 -0.84 21.30
N ILE A 515 -29.08 -0.44 21.27
CA ILE A 515 -30.17 -1.37 20.93
C ILE A 515 -31.09 -0.62 19.96
N LYS A 516 -30.92 -0.87 18.65
CA LYS A 516 -31.95 -0.68 17.61
C LYS A 516 -31.40 -1.17 16.25
N GLU A 517 -31.59 -2.45 16.00
CA GLU A 517 -31.85 -3.06 14.69
C GLU A 517 -32.97 -4.07 14.98
N LYS A 518 -34.03 -4.30 14.20
CA LYS A 518 -34.47 -3.96 12.84
C LYS A 518 -35.97 -4.29 12.83
N GLU A 519 -36.77 -3.63 11.98
CA GLU A 519 -37.63 -4.27 10.97
C GLU A 519 -38.49 -3.24 10.21
N PRO A 520 -38.99 -3.57 8.99
CA PRO A 520 -38.88 -2.69 7.83
C PRO A 520 -40.16 -1.95 7.43
N SER A 521 -39.94 -0.96 6.56
CA SER A 521 -40.84 -0.33 5.57
C SER A 521 -42.24 -0.92 5.33
N LYS A 522 -43.30 -0.09 5.37
CA LYS A 522 -44.08 0.39 4.19
C LYS A 522 -45.38 1.13 4.57
N SER A 523 -45.54 2.31 3.93
CA SER A 523 -46.76 2.91 3.34
C SER A 523 -48.08 3.18 4.12
N LYS A 524 -48.48 4.45 4.01
CA LYS A 524 -49.81 5.03 3.65
C LYS A 524 -50.98 5.07 4.67
N GLU A 525 -51.38 6.33 4.89
CA GLU A 525 -52.73 6.93 4.89
C GLU A 525 -53.86 6.48 5.86
N LYS A 526 -54.36 7.53 6.55
CA LYS A 526 -55.77 7.96 6.75
C LYS A 526 -56.60 7.46 7.95
N LYS A 527 -57.05 8.51 8.68
CA LYS A 527 -58.38 8.78 9.27
C LYS A 527 -58.79 7.97 10.52
N ALA A 528 -58.99 8.67 11.64
CA ALA A 528 -60.29 9.12 12.20
C ALA A 528 -61.03 7.94 12.88
N THR A 529 -61.51 7.97 14.12
CA THR A 529 -62.13 9.04 14.92
C THR A 529 -62.34 8.47 16.35
N THR A 530 -62.36 9.36 17.36
CA THR A 530 -63.20 9.41 18.60
C THR A 530 -63.67 8.10 19.29
N ASP A 531 -63.70 7.92 20.62
CA ASP A 531 -64.01 8.86 21.72
C ASP A 531 -63.44 8.44 23.09
N VAL A 532 -63.31 9.47 23.92
CA VAL A 532 -62.78 9.67 25.30
C VAL A 532 -63.74 9.06 26.37
N PRO A 533 -63.48 9.02 27.73
CA PRO A 533 -62.32 9.40 28.57
C PRO A 533 -61.82 8.29 29.53
N VAL A 534 -60.72 8.52 30.25
CA VAL A 534 -60.68 8.53 31.74
C VAL A 534 -59.29 8.98 32.23
N THR A 535 -59.31 10.06 33.02
CA THR A 535 -58.29 10.62 33.94
C THR A 535 -57.02 11.29 33.38
N LYS A 536 -57.10 12.63 33.35
CA LYS A 536 -55.93 13.53 33.42
C LYS A 536 -55.13 13.25 34.70
N LYS A 537 -53.93 12.68 34.61
CA LYS A 537 -52.84 13.05 35.52
C LYS A 537 -52.27 14.37 35.00
N LYS A 538 -52.41 15.44 35.81
CA LYS A 538 -51.75 16.74 35.59
C LYS A 538 -50.30 16.49 35.21
N ARG A 539 -49.87 16.96 34.04
CA ARG A 539 -48.44 17.13 33.76
C ARG A 539 -47.93 18.15 34.77
N GLN A 540 -47.07 17.68 35.67
CA GLN A 540 -46.35 18.52 36.62
C GLN A 540 -45.48 19.47 35.79
N SER A 541 -45.55 20.78 36.07
CA SER A 541 -44.69 21.76 35.38
C SER A 541 -43.23 21.36 35.58
N ASP A 542 -42.37 21.55 34.58
CA ASP A 542 -40.94 21.23 34.73
C ASP A 542 -40.31 22.01 35.90
N GLU A 543 -40.85 23.19 36.24
CA GLU A 543 -40.49 23.95 37.45
C GLU A 543 -40.82 23.20 38.74
N ASP A 544 -41.99 22.54 38.82
CA ASP A 544 -42.38 21.75 39.99
C ASP A 544 -41.47 20.52 40.15
N ARG A 545 -40.98 19.96 39.03
CA ARG A 545 -40.03 18.83 39.06
C ARG A 545 -38.66 19.27 39.57
N ILE A 546 -38.19 20.44 39.14
CA ILE A 546 -36.93 21.04 39.59
C ILE A 546 -37.01 21.42 41.07
N MET A 547 -38.11 22.05 41.50
CA MET A 547 -38.31 22.43 42.91
C MET A 547 -38.37 21.21 43.82
N ASN A 548 -39.17 20.19 43.47
CA ASN A 548 -39.26 18.96 44.28
C ASN A 548 -37.91 18.24 44.39
N HIS A 549 -37.07 18.30 43.35
CA HIS A 549 -35.71 17.75 43.41
C HIS A 549 -34.84 18.53 44.39
N PHE A 550 -34.78 19.86 44.30
CA PHE A 550 -33.94 20.64 45.19
C PHE A 550 -34.44 20.59 46.64
N TYR A 551 -35.74 20.65 46.90
CA TYR A 551 -36.28 20.45 48.25
C TYR A 551 -35.95 19.06 48.79
N GLY A 552 -36.16 18.01 47.99
CA GLY A 552 -35.82 16.64 48.40
C GLY A 552 -34.33 16.47 48.69
N VAL A 553 -33.44 17.15 47.98
CA VAL A 553 -32.01 17.15 48.29
C VAL A 553 -31.73 17.94 49.56
N ILE A 554 -32.26 19.17 49.69
CA ILE A 554 -32.03 20.05 50.84
C ILE A 554 -32.54 19.41 52.12
N GLU A 555 -33.72 18.79 52.13
CA GLU A 555 -34.27 18.08 53.29
C GLU A 555 -33.39 16.93 53.79
N ASN A 556 -32.61 16.30 52.90
CA ASN A 556 -31.71 15.20 53.22
C ASN A 556 -30.28 15.66 53.59
N LEU A 557 -30.01 16.97 53.59
CA LEU A 557 -28.72 17.51 54.05
C LEU A 557 -28.61 17.54 55.58
N SER A 558 -27.38 17.53 56.08
CA SER A 558 -27.09 17.76 57.51
C SER A 558 -27.50 19.18 57.93
N LYS A 559 -27.64 19.43 59.24
CA LYS A 559 -28.08 20.73 59.77
C LYS A 559 -27.15 21.88 59.32
N GLU A 560 -25.84 21.66 59.40
CA GLU A 560 -24.80 22.62 59.00
C GLU A 560 -24.84 22.89 57.48
N GLU A 561 -25.02 21.85 56.67
CA GLU A 561 -25.16 22.00 55.21
C GLU A 561 -26.44 22.75 54.82
N LYS A 562 -27.56 22.52 55.52
CA LYS A 562 -28.82 23.25 55.28
C LYS A 562 -28.68 24.74 55.58
N GLU A 563 -28.08 25.09 56.71
CA GLU A 563 -27.83 26.49 57.11
C GLU A 563 -26.97 27.21 56.06
N ALA A 564 -25.91 26.58 55.56
CA ALA A 564 -25.07 27.12 54.49
C ALA A 564 -25.82 27.26 53.16
N VAL A 565 -26.68 26.30 52.78
CA VAL A 565 -27.52 26.42 51.58
C VAL A 565 -28.46 27.60 51.68
N TYR A 566 -29.12 27.77 52.82
CA TYR A 566 -30.04 28.89 53.03
C TYR A 566 -29.31 30.24 53.04
N GLU A 567 -28.13 30.30 53.64
CA GLU A 567 -27.25 31.48 53.58
C GLU A 567 -26.92 31.83 52.12
N ILE A 568 -26.56 30.85 51.30
CA ILE A 568 -26.24 31.05 49.87
C ILE A 568 -27.47 31.45 49.05
N LEU A 569 -28.62 30.78 49.24
CA LEU A 569 -29.85 31.07 48.49
C LEU A 569 -30.50 32.41 48.92
N SER A 570 -30.12 32.97 50.07
CA SER A 570 -30.52 34.31 50.49
C SER A 570 -29.85 35.42 49.65
N LEU A 571 -28.67 35.13 49.08
CA LEU A 571 -27.92 36.06 48.24
C LEU A 571 -28.64 36.38 46.92
N GLU A 572 -28.20 37.43 46.22
CA GLU A 572 -28.75 37.73 44.89
C GLU A 572 -28.37 36.64 43.87
N PRO A 573 -29.34 36.01 43.19
CA PRO A 573 -29.08 34.97 42.20
C PRO A 573 -28.32 35.56 41.01
N GLU A 574 -27.58 34.72 40.29
CA GLU A 574 -26.77 35.05 39.12
C GLU A 574 -25.63 36.06 39.34
N LYS A 575 -25.49 36.64 40.55
CA LYS A 575 -24.36 37.50 40.93
C LYS A 575 -23.28 36.73 41.67
N LEU A 576 -22.03 37.20 41.50
CA LEU A 576 -20.86 36.65 42.17
C LEU A 576 -20.73 37.26 43.56
N HIS A 577 -20.60 36.41 44.58
CA HIS A 577 -20.40 36.80 45.98
C HIS A 577 -19.09 36.21 46.51
N SER A 578 -18.38 36.93 47.39
CA SER A 578 -17.16 36.39 48.01
C SER A 578 -17.50 35.28 48.98
N LEU A 579 -16.69 34.22 48.99
CA LEU A 579 -16.80 33.11 49.95
C LEU A 579 -16.47 33.52 51.38
N ASP A 580 -15.74 34.63 51.57
CA ASP A 580 -15.31 35.11 52.90
C ASP A 580 -16.49 35.50 53.82
N ASN A 581 -17.68 35.69 53.25
CA ASN A 581 -18.88 36.13 53.96
C ASN A 581 -19.86 34.98 54.27
N ILE A 582 -19.47 33.72 54.05
CA ILE A 582 -20.35 32.55 54.15
C ILE A 582 -19.74 31.53 55.10
N SER A 583 -20.55 30.98 55.99
CA SER A 583 -20.11 30.18 57.13
C SER A 583 -19.83 28.71 56.75
N ILE A 584 -19.15 28.44 55.63
CA ILE A 584 -18.85 27.09 55.14
C ILE A 584 -17.44 26.96 54.57
N ASP A 585 -16.76 25.85 54.86
CA ASP A 585 -15.46 25.57 54.27
C ASP A 585 -15.57 25.24 52.77
N LYS A 586 -14.50 25.53 52.02
CA LYS A 586 -14.44 25.35 50.57
C LYS A 586 -14.68 23.90 50.13
N LEU A 587 -14.17 22.90 50.87
CA LEU A 587 -14.39 21.49 50.53
C LEU A 587 -15.85 21.09 50.77
N GLN A 588 -16.45 21.61 51.82
CA GLN A 588 -17.87 21.40 52.12
C GLN A 588 -18.75 22.05 51.05
N LEU A 589 -18.42 23.25 50.58
CA LEU A 589 -19.14 23.91 49.49
C LEU A 589 -19.03 23.15 48.15
N MET A 590 -17.86 22.58 47.83
CA MET A 590 -17.69 21.75 46.63
C MET A 590 -18.57 20.49 46.69
N SER A 591 -18.64 19.85 47.86
CA SER A 591 -19.54 18.71 48.10
C SER A 591 -21.01 19.12 47.97
N LEU A 592 -21.38 20.27 48.52
CA LEU A 592 -22.72 20.83 48.50
C LEU A 592 -23.20 21.16 47.08
N ALA A 593 -22.36 21.79 46.26
CA ALA A 593 -22.65 22.13 44.87
C ALA A 593 -22.90 20.88 44.01
N ALA A 594 -22.14 19.80 44.27
CA ALA A 594 -22.35 18.52 43.59
C ALA A 594 -23.68 17.86 43.97
N LYS A 595 -24.09 17.96 45.24
CA LYS A 595 -25.39 17.44 45.73
C LYS A 595 -26.55 18.25 45.16
N LEU A 596 -26.43 19.57 45.10
CA LEU A 596 -27.46 20.50 44.59
C LEU A 596 -27.36 20.69 43.08
N SER A 597 -27.48 19.59 42.33
CA SER A 597 -27.48 19.60 40.88
C SER A 597 -28.72 18.90 40.31
N PHE A 598 -29.37 19.50 39.31
CA PHE A 598 -30.48 18.90 38.57
C PHE A 598 -30.08 18.79 37.09
N GLU A 599 -30.18 17.59 36.50
CA GLU A 599 -29.80 17.32 35.10
C GLU A 599 -28.40 17.87 34.72
N GLN A 600 -27.41 17.67 35.60
CA GLN A 600 -26.02 18.16 35.45
C GLN A 600 -25.87 19.70 35.49
N LYS A 601 -26.93 20.43 35.84
CA LYS A 601 -26.88 21.87 36.11
C LYS A 601 -26.81 22.10 37.63
N PRO A 602 -25.69 22.60 38.17
CA PRO A 602 -25.59 22.93 39.58
C PRO A 602 -26.43 24.16 39.92
N LEU A 603 -27.12 24.12 41.06
CA LEU A 603 -27.82 25.26 41.63
C LEU A 603 -26.82 26.29 42.17
N ILE A 604 -25.67 25.85 42.68
CA ILE A 604 -24.60 26.69 43.24
C ILE A 604 -23.30 26.38 42.48
N GLU A 605 -22.61 27.40 41.97
CA GLU A 605 -21.35 27.31 41.24
C GLU A 605 -20.24 28.06 41.98
N ILE A 606 -19.03 27.50 41.96
CA ILE A 606 -17.81 28.13 42.51
C ILE A 606 -16.97 28.64 41.33
N VAL A 607 -16.62 29.93 41.35
CA VAL A 607 -15.86 30.60 40.30
C VAL A 607 -14.52 31.06 40.86
N ASN A 608 -13.43 30.74 40.16
CA ASN A 608 -12.08 31.15 40.53
C ASN A 608 -11.53 32.17 39.52
N LYS A 609 -11.87 33.45 39.73
CA LYS A 609 -11.34 34.58 38.96
C LYS A 609 -10.92 35.70 39.92
N GLY A 610 -9.68 35.63 40.40
CA GLY A 610 -9.13 36.63 41.35
C GLY A 610 -9.44 36.36 42.83
N GLY A 611 -9.91 35.16 43.16
CA GLY A 611 -10.40 34.74 44.48
C GLY A 611 -11.49 33.68 44.32
N TYR A 612 -11.82 32.94 45.38
CA TYR A 612 -12.95 32.02 45.34
C TYR A 612 -14.25 32.81 45.54
N GLN A 613 -15.12 32.76 44.52
CA GLN A 613 -16.43 33.39 44.54
C GLN A 613 -17.52 32.34 44.29
N ILE A 614 -18.74 32.66 44.69
CA ILE A 614 -19.89 31.79 44.47
C ILE A 614 -20.99 32.52 43.69
N VAL A 615 -21.75 31.76 42.92
CA VAL A 615 -22.96 32.23 42.25
C VAL A 615 -23.99 31.12 42.25
N TRP A 616 -25.26 31.44 42.48
CA TRP A 616 -26.33 30.45 42.45
C TRP A 616 -27.40 30.82 41.41
N GLY A 617 -28.13 29.84 40.90
CA GLY A 617 -29.23 30.01 39.94
C GLY A 617 -28.84 30.27 38.49
N ARG A 618 -27.57 30.51 38.16
CA ARG A 618 -27.11 30.92 36.82
C ARG A 618 -27.62 30.09 35.63
N LYS A 619 -27.89 28.80 35.83
CA LYS A 619 -28.33 27.86 34.78
C LYS A 619 -29.85 27.57 34.80
N PHE A 620 -30.60 28.28 35.64
CA PHE A 620 -32.02 28.09 35.86
C PHE A 620 -32.82 29.37 35.52
N PRO A 621 -34.11 29.25 35.17
CA PRO A 621 -34.91 30.41 34.77
C PRO A 621 -35.26 31.31 35.95
N GLU A 622 -35.40 32.62 35.70
CA GLU A 622 -35.70 33.64 36.71
C GLU A 622 -36.98 33.35 37.54
N ALA A 623 -37.97 32.68 36.94
CA ALA A 623 -39.18 32.23 37.62
C ALA A 623 -38.87 31.27 38.80
N LEU A 624 -37.88 30.39 38.64
CA LEU A 624 -37.40 29.50 39.68
C LEU A 624 -36.70 30.28 40.81
N HIS A 625 -35.93 31.31 40.47
CA HIS A 625 -35.26 32.15 41.47
C HIS A 625 -36.26 32.89 42.36
N LYS A 626 -37.31 33.45 41.75
CA LYS A 626 -38.41 34.12 42.47
C LYS A 626 -39.14 33.15 43.38
N ARG A 627 -39.38 31.92 42.93
CA ARG A 627 -40.07 30.89 43.70
C ARG A 627 -39.23 30.36 44.86
N ILE A 628 -37.94 30.10 44.65
CA ILE A 628 -37.00 29.74 45.72
C ILE A 628 -36.94 30.86 46.75
N LYS A 629 -36.85 32.14 46.32
CA LYS A 629 -36.86 33.27 47.26
C LYS A 629 -38.19 33.48 47.99
N SER A 630 -39.34 33.19 47.38
CA SER A 630 -40.62 33.29 48.09
C SER A 630 -40.77 32.22 49.17
N GLU A 631 -40.34 30.99 48.88
CA GLU A 631 -40.43 29.86 49.82
C GLU A 631 -39.32 29.87 50.91
N LEU A 632 -38.33 30.78 50.80
CA LEU A 632 -37.30 31.03 51.83
C LEU A 632 -37.65 32.17 52.81
N ASN A 633 -38.64 33.00 52.46
CA ASN A 633 -39.10 34.14 53.27
C ASN A 633 -40.44 33.86 53.99
N GLU A 634 -40.99 32.66 53.84
CA GLU A 634 -42.05 32.09 54.69
C GLU A 634 -41.41 31.31 55.85
#